data_AF-A0AA95M1U3-F1
#
_entry.id   AF-A0AA95M1U3-F1
#
_cell.length_a   1.000
_cell.length_b   1.000
_cell.length_c   1.000
_cell.angle_alpha   90.00
_cell.angle_beta   90.00
_cell.angle_gamma   90.00
#
_symmetry.space_group_name_H-M   'P 1'
#
loop_
_entity.id
_entity.type
_entity.pdbx_description
1 polymer ?
#
loop_
_entity_poly.entity_id
_entity_poly.type
_entity_poly.pdbx_seq_one_letter_code
_entity_poly.pdbx_strand_id
1 'polypeptide(L)' 'MCYKPRIESDEIKILRSLNLRMKLTSKEKHRYHNLVTGYEGEVMFDAWTEKLVRKA' A
#
# COMPACT_ATOMS: atom_id res chain seq x y z
N MET A 1 16.81 -6.56 -9.12
CA MET A 1 16.12 -5.24 -9.04
C MET A 1 16.42 -4.64 -7.68
N CYS A 2 16.87 -3.39 -7.61
CA CYS A 2 17.03 -2.69 -6.34
C CYS A 2 15.64 -2.35 -5.80
N TYR A 3 14.97 -3.32 -5.16
CA TYR A 3 13.67 -3.10 -4.55
C TYR A 3 13.87 -2.14 -3.37
N LYS A 4 13.33 -0.91 -3.48
CA LYS A 4 13.14 -0.10 -2.28
C LYS A 4 12.24 -0.91 -1.35
N PRO A 5 12.49 -0.89 -0.03
CA PRO A 5 11.59 -1.55 0.90
C PRO A 5 10.17 -1.00 0.68
N ARG A 6 9.19 -1.90 0.57
CA ARG A 6 7.77 -1.53 0.50
C ARG A 6 7.40 -0.96 1.86
N ILE A 7 7.48 0.36 1.96
CA ILE A 7 7.10 1.11 3.15
C ILE A 7 5.75 1.72 2.88
N GLU A 8 4.79 1.39 3.74
CA GLU A 8 3.48 2.05 3.74
C GLU A 8 3.66 3.57 3.89
N SER A 9 3.06 4.34 2.98
CA SER A 9 3.17 5.79 2.98
C SER A 9 2.49 6.39 4.21
N ASP A 10 3.01 7.51 4.68
CA ASP A 10 2.42 8.20 5.84
C ASP A 10 1.00 8.66 5.56
N GLU A 11 0.66 8.89 4.30
CA GLU A 11 -0.70 9.20 3.89
C GLU A 11 -1.68 8.06 4.20
N ILE A 12 -1.30 6.80 3.92
CA ILE A 12 -2.13 5.63 4.26
C ILE A 12 -2.31 5.55 5.77
N LYS A 13 -1.24 5.79 6.55
CA LYS A 13 -1.29 5.78 8.02
C LYS A 13 -2.19 6.87 8.59
N ILE A 14 -2.10 8.08 8.03
CA ILE A 14 -2.93 9.24 8.40
C ILE A 14 -4.40 8.94 8.08
N LEU A 15 -4.70 8.53 6.85
CA LEU A 15 -6.08 8.24 6.43
C LEU A 15 -6.67 7.07 7.22
N ARG A 16 -5.89 6.04 7.54
CA ARG A 16 -6.31 4.94 8.43
C ARG A 16 -6.65 5.46 9.83
N SER A 17 -5.79 6.30 10.39
CA SER A 17 -6.00 6.91 11.70
C SER A 17 -7.23 7.81 11.73
N LEU A 18 -7.46 8.59 10.66
CA LEU A 18 -8.62 9.46 10.52
C LEU A 18 -9.90 8.65 10.32
N ASN A 19 -9.89 7.61 9.49
CA ASN A 19 -11.06 6.76 9.24
C ASN A 19 -11.57 6.04 10.50
N LEU A 20 -10.70 5.79 11.48
CA LEU A 20 -11.07 5.24 12.79
C LEU A 20 -11.71 6.28 13.72
N ARG A 21 -11.34 7.56 13.60
CA ARG A 21 -11.75 8.63 14.53
C ARG A 21 -12.91 9.46 14.01
N MET A 22 -13.11 9.48 12.69
CA MET A 22 -14.13 10.26 12.03
C MET A 22 -14.59 9.61 10.72
N LYS A 23 -15.74 10.05 10.24
CA LYS A 23 -16.28 9.59 8.96
C LYS A 23 -15.59 10.35 7.83
N LEU A 24 -14.67 9.68 7.13
CA LEU A 24 -14.06 10.22 5.92
C LEU A 24 -15.11 10.56 4.87
N THR A 25 -14.87 11.62 4.10
CA THR A 25 -15.65 11.99 2.93
C THR A 25 -15.54 10.89 1.85
N SER A 26 -16.48 10.86 0.89
CA SER A 26 -16.45 9.91 -0.23
C SER A 26 -15.13 9.99 -1.01
N LYS A 27 -14.61 11.21 -1.24
CA LYS A 27 -13.34 11.44 -1.92
C LYS A 27 -12.15 10.87 -1.14
N GLU A 28 -12.09 11.11 0.16
CA GLU A 28 -11.03 10.59 1.02
C GLU A 28 -11.07 9.07 1.14
N LYS A 29 -12.27 8.47 1.21
CA LYS A 29 -12.42 7.01 1.19
C LYS A 29 -11.93 6.40 -0.11
N HIS A 30 -12.27 7.02 -1.25
CA HIS A 30 -11.81 6.55 -2.55
C HIS A 30 -10.28 6.65 -2.65
N ARG A 31 -9.70 7.77 -2.22
CA ARG A 31 -8.24 7.97 -2.16
C ARG A 31 -7.56 6.95 -1.25
N TYR A 32 -8.08 6.76 -0.04
CA TYR A 32 -7.58 5.79 0.93
C TYR A 32 -7.61 4.37 0.35
N HIS A 33 -8.73 3.97 -0.27
CA HIS A 33 -8.86 2.65 -0.86
C HIS A 33 -7.85 2.43 -2.00
N ASN A 34 -7.71 3.39 -2.91
CA ASN A 34 -6.77 3.28 -4.02
C ASN A 34 -5.30 3.20 -3.55
N LEU A 35 -4.95 3.92 -2.48
CA LEU A 35 -3.60 3.89 -1.92
C LEU A 35 -3.31 2.54 -1.25
N VAL A 36 -4.28 2.01 -0.49
CA VAL A 36 -4.15 0.71 0.17
C VAL A 36 -4.03 -0.41 -0.86
N THR A 37 -4.90 -0.44 -1.87
CA THR A 37 -4.88 -1.50 -2.89
C THR A 37 -3.62 -1.43 -3.76
N GLY A 38 -3.12 -0.24 -4.08
CA GLY A 38 -1.84 -0.06 -4.77
C GLY A 38 -0.67 -0.63 -3.97
N TYR A 39 -0.59 -0.28 -2.67
CA TYR A 39 0.46 -0.80 -1.79
C TYR A 39 0.39 -2.32 -1.63
N GLU A 40 -0.79 -2.88 -1.40
CA GLU A 40 -0.99 -4.33 -1.31
C GLU A 40 -0.61 -5.06 -2.60
N GLY A 41 -0.94 -4.47 -3.76
CA GLY A 41 -0.55 -4.99 -5.07
C GLY A 41 0.97 -5.05 -5.25
N GLU A 42 1.69 -4.00 -4.85
CA GLU A 42 3.16 -4.01 -4.87
C GLU A 42 3.76 -5.06 -3.94
N VAL A 43 3.20 -5.22 -2.73
CA VAL A 43 3.65 -6.24 -1.76
C VAL A 43 3.40 -7.66 -2.30
N MET A 44 2.23 -7.91 -2.89
CA MET A 44 1.92 -9.20 -3.50
C MET A 44 2.84 -9.50 -4.70
N PHE A 45 3.10 -8.50 -5.54
CA PHE A 45 4.01 -8.63 -6.67
C PHE A 45 5.42 -9.02 -6.22
N ASP A 46 5.96 -8.36 -5.19
CA ASP A 46 7.27 -8.70 -4.65
C ASP A 46 7.28 -10.13 -4.10
N ALA A 47 6.25 -10.54 -3.37
CA ALA A 47 6.13 -11.91 -2.85
C ALA A 47 6.06 -12.97 -3.98
N TRP A 48 5.36 -12.68 -5.09
CA TRP A 48 5.28 -13.60 -6.23
C TRP A 48 6.58 -13.66 -7.02
N THR A 49 7.31 -12.55 -7.11
CA THR A 49 8.53 -12.45 -7.90
C THR A 49 9.81 -12.75 -7.12
N GLU A 50 9.73 -12.92 -5.79
CA GLU A 50 10.87 -13.27 -4.93
C GLU A 50 11.68 -14.46 -5.46
N LYS A 51 10.99 -15.49 -5.96
CA LYS A 51 11.62 -16.72 -6.50
C LYS A 51 12.20 -16.55 -7.91
N LEU A 52 11.75 -15.55 -8.66
CA LEU A 52 12.30 -15.21 -9.98
C LEU A 52 13.63 -14.49 -9.85
N VAL A 53 13.84 -13.75 -8.76
CA VAL A 53 15.10 -13.03 -8.48
C VAL A 53 16.20 -13.98 -7.98
N ARG A 54 15.85 -15.11 -7.35
CA ARG A 54 16.81 -16.09 -6.77
C ARG A 54 17.37 -17.13 -7.76
N LYS A 55 16.93 -17.14 -9.03
CA LYS A 55 17.53 -17.98 -10.08
C LYS A 55 18.24 -17.08 -11.10
N ALA A 56 19.42 -16.61 -10.73
CA ALA A 56 20.43 -16.09 -11.64
C ALA A 56 21.79 -16.62 -11.19
#